data_AF-A0A821GSA7-F1
#
_entry.id   AF-A0A821GSA7-F1
#
_cell.length_a   1.000
_cell.length_b   1.000
_cell.length_c   1.000
_cell.angle_alpha   90.00
_cell.angle_beta   90.00
_cell.angle_gamma   90.00
#
_symmetry.space_group_name_H-M   'P 1'
#
loop_
_entity.id
_entity.type
_entity.pdbx_description
1 polymer ?
#
loop_
_entity_poly.entity_id
_entity_poly.type
_entity_poly.pdbx_seq_one_letter_code
_entity_poly.pdbx_strand_id
1 'polypeptide(L)'
;ISISCTTLFAIIVYRVQMGFILNNTSVQAYSSIIITVTSAIMNLICSIALSLLYYWVAQKLTDLDLECHKYQSKYDDSLTVKIYIFQFVNYYSSLFYIAYFKGRFFEYPSKYGEPNSTGFQEQCDPAGCFVDLSIQFVVIMTGQQIVIGIVEFFMAMFGTIKRACCSRDDNTLEQWEKDRNLYDLNSIVLIDEYLKLVIQFGFVTLFVAAFPLAPLCALINNLIELRLDAWKLLTKYKRPLPFKASDIGIWNDIIAAVSHLAVLTNAAIIAWTSEFIPKMSYRTLQSTGISLVGYVNWTLSYFPISDYNATGLMPSDVPSDLTYCRYRDFRESIGPYYSHTTVYWNVTAARLAFILVFQQLVSFITYLIECLTSDVPKHIKKKIAHERYIEEHARWTSKKTEENFRNVVRISRDIPDNMQRKYGNSEYSDEMASPRDINLSATDISSNDFVEFSIL
;
A
#
# COMPACT_ATOMS: atom_id res chain seq x y z
N ILE A 1 16.91 -6.61 0.28
CA ILE A 1 16.25 -7.93 0.10
C ILE A 1 16.97 -9.02 0.88
N SER A 2 18.26 -9.34 0.61
CA SER A 2 18.98 -10.38 1.37
C SER A 2 18.95 -10.17 2.89
N ILE A 3 19.10 -8.92 3.37
CA ILE A 3 19.03 -8.60 4.80
C ILE A 3 17.65 -8.94 5.38
N SER A 4 16.55 -8.55 4.73
CA SER A 4 15.20 -8.97 5.16
C SER A 4 15.04 -10.49 5.18
N CYS A 5 15.57 -11.20 4.19
CA CYS A 5 15.52 -12.67 4.20
C CYS A 5 16.30 -13.26 5.39
N THR A 6 17.45 -12.69 5.74
CA THR A 6 18.21 -13.12 6.92
C THR A 6 17.49 -12.83 8.23
N THR A 7 16.80 -11.69 8.36
CA THR A 7 16.02 -11.39 9.57
C THR A 7 14.80 -12.29 9.71
N LEU A 8 14.13 -12.62 8.60
CA LEU A 8 13.08 -13.63 8.62
C LEU A 8 13.61 -14.99 9.07
N PHE A 9 14.75 -15.41 8.51
CA PHE A 9 15.38 -16.67 8.92
C PHE A 9 15.71 -16.67 10.42
N ALA A 10 16.24 -15.56 10.95
CA ALA A 10 16.49 -15.42 12.38
C ALA A 10 15.20 -15.54 13.21
N ILE A 11 14.08 -14.97 12.76
CA ILE A 11 12.77 -15.09 13.43
C ILE A 11 12.26 -16.53 13.40
N ILE A 12 12.48 -17.26 12.30
CA ILE A 12 12.11 -18.67 12.18
C ILE A 12 12.93 -19.50 13.17
N VAL A 13 14.25 -19.28 13.25
CA VAL A 13 15.12 -19.94 14.22
C VAL A 13 14.67 -19.65 15.65
N TYR A 14 14.33 -18.39 15.96
CA TYR A 14 13.77 -18.01 17.26
C TYR A 14 12.48 -18.79 17.59
N ARG A 15 11.54 -18.89 16.64
CA ARG A 15 10.29 -19.63 16.82
C ARG A 15 10.54 -21.10 17.11
N VAL A 16 11.46 -21.74 16.37
CA VAL A 16 11.83 -23.15 16.58
C VAL A 16 12.44 -23.35 17.97
N GLN A 17 13.41 -22.51 18.36
CA GLN A 17 14.06 -22.59 19.68
C GLN A 17 13.07 -22.41 20.83
N MET A 18 12.19 -21.40 20.73
CA MET A 18 11.15 -21.17 21.75
C MET A 18 10.14 -22.32 21.82
N GLY A 19 9.85 -22.98 20.69
CA GLY A 19 9.05 -24.20 20.64
C GLY A 19 9.63 -25.31 21.51
N PHE A 20 10.94 -25.58 21.39
CA PHE A 20 11.63 -26.57 22.21
C PHE A 20 11.64 -26.20 23.71
N ILE A 21 11.88 -24.93 24.04
CA ILE A 21 11.95 -24.47 25.43
C ILE A 21 10.59 -24.59 26.12
N LEU A 22 9.52 -24.11 25.47
CA LEU A 22 8.18 -24.07 26.06
C LEU A 22 7.53 -25.45 26.16
N ASN A 23 7.97 -26.43 25.36
CA ASN A 23 7.46 -27.80 25.42
C ASN A 23 7.75 -28.46 26.78
N ASN A 24 8.87 -28.12 27.43
CA ASN A 24 9.28 -28.70 28.72
C ASN A 24 8.72 -27.95 29.94
N THR A 25 7.81 -26.99 29.73
CA THR A 25 7.24 -26.15 30.81
C THR A 25 5.76 -26.44 31.04
N SER A 26 5.26 -26.09 32.22
CA SER A 26 3.83 -26.18 32.57
C SER A 26 2.89 -25.31 31.70
N VAL A 27 3.45 -24.50 30.78
CA VAL A 27 2.73 -23.57 29.90
C VAL A 27 2.53 -24.17 28.48
N GLN A 28 2.74 -25.47 28.30
CA GLN A 28 2.64 -26.15 27.00
C GLN A 28 1.32 -25.86 26.26
N ALA A 29 0.19 -25.76 26.98
CA ALA A 29 -1.13 -25.49 26.42
C ALA A 29 -1.24 -24.12 25.72
N TYR A 30 -0.43 -23.13 26.11
CA TYR A 30 -0.43 -21.78 25.53
C TYR A 30 0.82 -21.48 24.70
N SER A 31 1.71 -22.47 24.54
CA SER A 31 3.02 -22.31 23.88
C SER A 31 2.89 -21.73 22.46
N SER A 32 1.98 -22.25 21.65
CA SER A 32 1.75 -21.82 20.25
C SER A 32 1.40 -20.33 20.16
N ILE A 33 0.43 -19.86 20.96
CA ILE A 33 -0.01 -18.46 20.98
C ILE A 33 1.10 -17.54 21.49
N ILE A 34 1.79 -17.95 22.57
CA ILE A 34 2.89 -17.16 23.16
C ILE A 34 4.01 -16.98 22.13
N ILE A 35 4.44 -18.06 21.47
CA ILE A 35 5.50 -18.01 20.44
C ILE A 35 5.09 -17.10 19.29
N THR A 36 3.85 -17.19 18.82
CA THR A 36 3.35 -16.35 17.73
C THR A 36 3.30 -14.87 18.12
N VAL A 37 2.84 -14.53 19.33
CA VAL A 37 2.78 -13.15 19.79
C VAL A 37 4.19 -12.57 20.02
N THR A 38 5.08 -13.29 20.69
CA THR A 38 6.44 -12.79 20.97
C THR A 38 7.23 -12.60 19.69
N SER A 39 7.14 -13.54 18.75
CA SER A 39 7.79 -13.41 17.45
C SER A 39 7.17 -12.31 16.58
N ALA A 40 5.86 -12.04 16.69
CA ALA A 40 5.23 -10.91 16.02
C ALA A 40 5.80 -9.57 16.51
N ILE A 41 5.97 -9.42 17.82
CA ILE A 41 6.56 -8.22 18.44
C ILE A 41 8.03 -8.08 18.05
N MET A 42 8.81 -9.16 18.10
CA MET A 42 10.21 -9.15 17.66
C MET A 42 10.32 -8.76 16.18
N ASN A 43 9.47 -9.32 15.33
CA ASN A 43 9.42 -8.97 13.92
C ASN A 43 9.07 -7.49 13.71
N LEU A 44 8.14 -6.95 14.49
CA LEU A 44 7.77 -5.52 14.43
C LEU A 44 8.98 -4.63 14.78
N ILE A 45 9.69 -4.93 15.88
CA ILE A 45 10.87 -4.18 16.32
C ILE A 45 11.97 -4.23 15.24
N CYS A 46 12.27 -5.43 14.73
CA CYS A 46 13.24 -5.60 13.65
C CYS A 46 12.82 -4.86 12.38
N SER A 47 11.53 -4.88 12.04
CA SER A 47 11.01 -4.18 10.85
C SER A 47 11.20 -2.67 10.96
N ILE A 48 10.99 -2.08 12.14
CA ILE A 48 11.22 -0.64 12.39
C ILE A 48 12.72 -0.30 12.31
N ALA A 49 13.60 -1.16 12.86
CA ALA A 49 15.04 -0.93 12.74
C ALA A 49 15.52 -1.02 11.28
N LEU A 50 15.02 -1.99 10.52
CA LEU A 50 15.34 -2.17 9.11
C LEU A 50 14.78 -1.07 8.22
N SER A 51 13.64 -0.47 8.55
CA SER A 51 13.06 0.60 7.74
C SER A 51 13.98 1.83 7.68
N LEU A 52 14.66 2.16 8.79
CA LEU A 52 15.68 3.22 8.84
C LEU A 52 16.89 2.90 7.97
N LEU A 53 17.38 1.67 8.04
CA LEU A 53 18.51 1.21 7.22
C LEU A 53 18.15 1.28 5.73
N TYR A 54 16.96 0.81 5.35
CA TYR A 54 16.52 0.81 3.96
C TYR A 54 16.30 2.21 3.41
N TYR A 55 15.85 3.14 4.24
CA TYR A 55 15.74 4.53 3.87
C TYR A 55 17.12 5.12 3.54
N TRP A 56 18.11 4.90 4.42
CA TRP A 56 19.49 5.34 4.17
C TRP A 56 20.10 4.70 2.92
N VAL A 57 19.89 3.38 2.73
CA VAL A 57 20.36 2.66 1.55
C VAL A 57 19.70 3.20 0.28
N ALA A 58 18.38 3.44 0.27
CA ALA A 58 17.68 3.93 -0.91
C ALA A 58 18.15 5.33 -1.32
N GLN A 59 18.38 6.22 -0.35
CA GLN A 59 18.98 7.53 -0.61
C GLN A 59 20.38 7.37 -1.18
N LYS A 60 21.25 6.57 -0.55
CA LYS A 60 22.60 6.32 -1.08
C LYS A 60 22.61 5.69 -2.46
N LEU A 61 21.74 4.73 -2.75
CA LEU A 61 21.64 4.14 -4.10
C LEU A 61 21.17 5.16 -5.14
N THR A 62 20.38 6.17 -4.76
CA THR A 62 19.85 7.16 -5.70
C THR A 62 20.81 8.36 -5.86
N ASP A 63 21.53 8.72 -4.79
CA ASP A 63 22.52 9.79 -4.76
C ASP A 63 23.90 9.36 -5.33
N LEU A 64 24.31 8.12 -5.04
CA LEU A 64 25.69 7.65 -5.17
C LEU A 64 25.90 6.76 -6.40
N ASP A 65 24.84 6.14 -6.95
CA ASP A 65 24.93 5.23 -8.09
C ASP A 65 24.21 5.79 -9.34
N LEU A 66 25.01 6.24 -10.32
CA LEU A 66 24.87 6.04 -11.77
C LEU A 66 23.60 6.50 -12.54
N GLU A 67 22.49 6.84 -11.90
CA GLU A 67 21.23 7.12 -12.63
C GLU A 67 21.15 8.56 -13.18
N CYS A 68 21.96 9.49 -12.66
CA CYS A 68 22.08 10.90 -13.09
C CYS A 68 20.77 11.48 -13.66
N HIS A 69 19.71 11.49 -12.83
CA HIS A 69 18.39 11.92 -13.29
C HIS A 69 18.41 13.38 -13.73
N LYS A 70 17.94 13.63 -14.95
CA LYS A 70 17.87 14.98 -15.53
C LYS A 70 16.86 15.90 -14.83
N TYR A 71 15.81 15.32 -14.23
CA TYR A 71 14.70 16.05 -13.63
C TYR A 71 14.41 15.54 -12.21
N GLN A 72 14.05 16.45 -11.30
CA GLN A 72 13.70 16.09 -9.92
C GLN A 72 12.55 15.08 -9.84
N SER A 73 11.53 15.20 -10.70
CA SER A 73 10.41 14.24 -10.72
C SER A 73 10.89 12.81 -11.02
N LYS A 74 11.82 12.62 -11.96
CA LYS A 74 12.37 11.27 -12.25
C LYS A 74 13.20 10.71 -11.10
N TYR A 75 13.91 11.60 -10.40
CA TYR A 75 14.65 11.23 -9.19
C TYR A 75 13.67 10.78 -8.09
N ASP A 76 12.62 11.56 -7.82
CA ASP A 76 11.61 11.27 -6.81
C ASP A 76 10.84 9.97 -7.14
N ASP A 77 10.52 9.71 -8.42
CA ASP A 77 9.87 8.48 -8.86
C ASP A 77 10.75 7.24 -8.66
N SER A 78 12.02 7.31 -9.08
CA SER A 78 13.00 6.20 -8.89
C SER A 78 13.22 5.91 -7.40
N LEU A 79 13.39 6.95 -6.59
CA LEU A 79 13.56 6.83 -5.15
C LEU A 79 12.33 6.19 -4.51
N THR A 80 11.13 6.63 -4.91
CA THR A 80 9.85 6.10 -4.42
C THR A 80 9.71 4.61 -4.67
N VAL A 81 9.98 4.14 -5.89
CA VAL A 81 9.91 2.71 -6.23
C VAL A 81 10.89 1.87 -5.41
N LYS A 82 12.13 2.35 -5.23
CA LYS A 82 13.14 1.64 -4.42
C LYS A 82 12.72 1.54 -2.97
N ILE A 83 12.34 2.66 -2.35
CA ILE A 83 11.86 2.68 -0.96
C ILE A 83 10.67 1.74 -0.81
N TYR A 84 9.70 1.84 -1.71
CA TYR A 84 8.51 0.99 -1.67
C TYR A 84 8.85 -0.49 -1.75
N ILE A 85 9.69 -0.94 -2.70
CA ILE A 85 10.08 -2.36 -2.82
C ILE A 85 10.77 -2.86 -1.56
N PHE A 86 11.68 -2.06 -0.97
CA PHE A 86 12.34 -2.46 0.27
C PHE A 86 11.36 -2.60 1.44
N GLN A 87 10.43 -1.65 1.60
CA GLN A 87 9.43 -1.72 2.66
C GLN A 87 8.40 -2.82 2.42
N PHE A 88 8.00 -3.05 1.18
CA PHE A 88 7.11 -4.14 0.79
C PHE A 88 7.70 -5.49 1.22
N VAL A 89 8.96 -5.75 0.86
CA VAL A 89 9.64 -6.97 1.28
C VAL A 89 9.80 -7.02 2.80
N ASN A 90 10.14 -5.92 3.45
CA ASN A 90 10.32 -5.88 4.90
C ASN A 90 9.04 -6.26 5.66
N TYR A 91 7.90 -5.66 5.29
CA TYR A 91 6.66 -5.80 6.03
C TYR A 91 5.82 -7.03 5.66
N TYR A 92 5.77 -7.41 4.38
CA TYR A 92 4.91 -8.52 3.95
C TYR A 92 5.60 -9.88 3.95
N SER A 93 6.93 -9.94 3.95
CA SER A 93 7.65 -11.21 3.83
C SER A 93 7.38 -12.19 4.98
N SER A 94 7.24 -11.71 6.22
CA SER A 94 6.86 -12.57 7.35
C SER A 94 5.46 -13.14 7.20
N LEU A 95 4.53 -12.34 6.64
CA LEU A 95 3.15 -12.78 6.39
C LEU A 95 3.10 -13.80 5.24
N PHE A 96 3.86 -13.58 4.17
CA PHE A 96 3.99 -14.54 3.07
C PHE A 96 4.63 -15.86 3.51
N TYR A 97 5.63 -15.81 4.39
CA TYR A 97 6.22 -17.00 4.99
C TYR A 97 5.17 -17.81 5.76
N ILE A 98 4.43 -17.18 6.67
CA ILE A 98 3.40 -17.87 7.48
C ILE A 98 2.27 -18.40 6.60
N ALA A 99 1.86 -17.65 5.59
CA ALA A 99 0.74 -18.04 4.72
C ALA A 99 1.09 -19.25 3.84
N TYR A 100 2.28 -19.30 3.25
CA TYR A 100 2.60 -20.25 2.18
C TYR A 100 3.66 -21.29 2.52
N PHE A 101 4.62 -20.96 3.38
CA PHE A 101 5.80 -21.81 3.64
C PHE A 101 5.72 -22.54 4.99
N LYS A 102 5.13 -21.90 6.02
CA LYS A 102 5.02 -22.48 7.36
C LYS A 102 4.21 -23.78 7.34
N GLY A 103 4.74 -24.82 7.99
CA GLY A 103 4.10 -26.13 8.15
C GLY A 103 3.90 -26.96 6.87
N ARG A 104 4.45 -26.52 5.74
CA ARG A 104 4.17 -27.14 4.44
C ARG A 104 5.28 -28.01 3.88
N PHE A 105 6.52 -27.66 4.17
CA PHE A 105 7.68 -28.47 3.82
C PHE A 105 7.92 -29.59 4.83
N PHE A 106 6.96 -29.85 5.74
CA PHE A 106 7.05 -30.83 6.81
C PHE A 106 7.28 -32.24 6.25
N GLU A 107 8.38 -32.85 6.67
CA GLU A 107 8.66 -34.26 6.41
C GLU A 107 7.94 -35.14 7.44
N TYR A 108 7.72 -36.42 7.12
CA TYR A 108 7.04 -37.34 8.03
C TYR A 108 7.88 -37.63 9.29
N PRO A 109 7.25 -37.95 10.44
CA PRO A 109 7.91 -38.03 11.75
C PRO A 109 9.15 -38.95 11.87
N SER A 110 9.32 -39.97 11.03
CA SER A 110 10.47 -40.90 11.12
C SER A 110 11.75 -40.32 10.50
N LYS A 111 11.66 -39.37 9.56
CA LYS A 111 12.84 -38.81 8.87
C LYS A 111 13.62 -37.79 9.73
N TYR A 112 13.04 -37.34 10.84
CA TYR A 112 13.77 -36.56 11.83
C TYR A 112 14.99 -37.37 12.30
N GLY A 113 16.17 -36.76 12.25
CA GLY A 113 17.45 -37.30 12.73
C GLY A 113 18.28 -38.12 11.73
N GLU A 114 17.85 -38.22 10.47
CA GLU A 114 18.79 -38.55 9.39
C GLU A 114 19.76 -37.37 9.19
N PRO A 115 21.05 -37.61 8.83
CA PRO A 115 22.04 -36.54 8.63
C PRO A 115 21.70 -35.58 7.49
N ASN A 116 20.80 -35.97 6.58
CA ASN A 116 20.27 -35.12 5.51
C ASN A 116 18.95 -34.41 5.87
N SER A 117 18.44 -34.59 7.09
CA SER A 117 17.23 -33.91 7.56
C SER A 117 17.58 -32.49 7.99
N THR A 118 16.89 -31.50 7.42
CA THR A 118 16.92 -30.14 7.95
C THR A 118 16.08 -30.15 9.23
N GLY A 119 16.68 -30.39 10.39
CA GLY A 119 16.02 -30.42 11.72
C GLY A 119 15.34 -29.10 12.15
N PHE A 120 15.08 -28.20 11.21
CA PHE A 120 14.51 -26.87 11.38
C PHE A 120 13.16 -26.80 10.67
N GLN A 121 12.11 -27.36 11.26
CA GLN A 121 10.79 -27.24 10.66
C GLN A 121 9.71 -26.86 11.67
N GLU A 122 9.22 -25.64 11.50
CA GLU A 122 8.14 -25.06 12.29
C GLU A 122 6.81 -25.77 11.97
N GLN A 123 6.20 -26.38 12.98
CA GLN A 123 4.91 -27.06 12.87
C GLN A 123 3.75 -26.05 12.95
N CYS A 124 2.68 -26.33 12.21
CA CYS A 124 1.39 -25.65 12.43
C CYS A 124 0.62 -26.36 13.55
N ASP A 125 -0.22 -25.61 14.25
CA ASP A 125 -1.23 -26.16 15.14
C ASP A 125 -2.15 -27.15 14.38
N PRO A 126 -2.66 -28.23 14.99
CA PRO A 126 -3.68 -29.10 14.38
C PRO A 126 -4.87 -28.34 13.78
N ALA A 127 -5.27 -27.22 14.39
CA ALA A 127 -6.34 -26.34 13.90
C ALA A 127 -5.95 -25.52 12.66
N GLY A 128 -4.66 -25.46 12.32
CA GLY A 128 -4.10 -24.78 11.15
C GLY A 128 -3.30 -23.51 11.48
N CYS A 129 -2.49 -23.06 10.52
CA CYS A 129 -1.67 -21.84 10.64
C CYS A 129 -2.42 -20.53 10.39
N PHE A 130 -3.72 -20.58 10.10
CA PHE A 130 -4.52 -19.39 9.77
C PHE A 130 -4.66 -18.42 10.94
N VAL A 131 -4.78 -18.93 12.18
CA VAL A 131 -4.83 -18.10 13.39
C VAL A 131 -3.49 -17.40 13.61
N ASP A 132 -2.37 -18.09 13.39
CA ASP A 132 -1.04 -17.48 13.48
C ASP A 132 -0.87 -16.34 12.49
N LEU A 133 -1.32 -16.53 11.24
CA LEU A 133 -1.31 -15.50 10.21
C LEU A 133 -2.14 -14.29 10.66
N SER A 134 -3.33 -14.53 11.22
CA SER A 134 -4.25 -13.47 11.65
C SER A 134 -3.68 -12.65 12.82
N ILE A 135 -3.09 -13.32 13.82
CA ILE A 135 -2.44 -12.65 14.95
C ILE A 135 -1.24 -11.83 14.47
N GLN A 136 -0.37 -12.43 13.65
CA GLN A 136 0.78 -11.72 13.09
C GLN A 136 0.35 -10.49 12.27
N PHE A 137 -0.69 -10.65 11.44
CA PHE A 137 -1.27 -9.57 10.65
C PHE A 137 -1.76 -8.42 11.53
N VAL A 138 -2.57 -8.70 12.55
CA VAL A 138 -3.13 -7.67 13.44
C VAL A 138 -2.01 -6.96 14.20
N VAL A 139 -1.04 -7.69 14.75
CA VAL A 139 0.08 -7.10 15.51
C VAL A 139 0.94 -6.21 14.63
N ILE A 140 1.25 -6.63 13.40
CA ILE A 140 2.04 -5.83 12.46
C ILE A 140 1.23 -4.61 12.01
N MET A 141 0.00 -4.80 11.53
CA MET A 141 -0.84 -3.72 10.99
C MET A 141 -1.14 -2.66 12.06
N THR A 142 -1.63 -3.06 13.23
CA THR A 142 -1.97 -2.09 14.29
C THR A 142 -0.73 -1.56 14.99
N GLY A 143 0.26 -2.41 15.26
CA GLY A 143 1.48 -2.04 15.94
C GLY A 143 2.31 -1.04 15.15
N GLN A 144 2.42 -1.19 13.83
CA GLN A 144 3.13 -0.22 12.99
C GLN A 144 2.47 1.15 13.02
N GLN A 145 1.16 1.20 12.80
CA GLN A 145 0.43 2.46 12.74
C GLN A 145 0.48 3.20 14.09
N ILE A 146 0.32 2.47 15.19
CA ILE A 146 0.43 3.04 16.54
C ILE A 146 1.85 3.54 16.80
N VAL A 147 2.88 2.74 16.54
CA VAL A 147 4.27 3.13 16.82
C VAL A 147 4.70 4.31 15.97
N ILE A 148 4.40 4.29 14.67
CA ILE A 148 4.72 5.40 13.74
C ILE A 148 4.00 6.67 14.18
N GLY A 149 2.68 6.61 14.41
CA GLY A 149 1.91 7.77 14.86
C GLY A 149 2.39 8.34 16.19
N ILE A 150 2.74 7.47 17.15
CA ILE A 150 3.32 7.87 18.44
C ILE A 150 4.69 8.55 18.24
N VAL A 151 5.58 7.93 17.46
CA VAL A 151 6.93 8.46 17.22
C VAL A 151 6.85 9.83 16.54
N GLU A 152 5.96 10.00 15.56
CA GLU A 152 5.75 11.28 14.88
C GLU A 152 5.17 12.35 15.80
N PHE A 153 4.15 12.00 16.58
CA PHE A 153 3.59 12.90 17.58
C PHE A 153 4.66 13.37 18.57
N PHE A 154 5.46 12.44 19.11
CA PHE A 154 6.52 12.78 20.06
C PHE A 154 7.66 13.57 19.41
N MET A 155 8.12 13.21 18.21
CA MET A 155 9.14 13.99 17.50
C MET A 155 8.67 15.43 17.24
N ALA A 156 7.42 15.61 16.82
CA ALA A 156 6.82 16.92 16.60
C ALA A 156 6.70 17.75 17.90
N MET A 157 6.34 17.11 19.02
CA MET A 157 6.24 17.75 20.32
C MET A 157 7.61 18.09 20.91
N PHE A 158 8.57 17.17 20.85
CA PHE A 158 9.92 17.37 21.38
C PHE A 158 10.65 18.48 20.63
N GLY A 159 10.47 18.58 19.31
CA GLY A 159 10.97 19.71 18.50
C GLY A 159 10.37 21.05 18.93
N THR A 160 9.16 21.08 19.49
CA THR A 160 8.51 22.30 19.99
C THR A 160 9.03 22.66 21.38
N ILE A 161 9.18 21.68 22.27
CA ILE A 161 9.73 21.89 23.63
C ILE A 161 11.18 22.36 23.57
N LYS A 162 12.02 21.74 22.72
CA LYS A 162 13.42 22.16 22.54
C LYS A 162 13.52 23.61 22.05
N ARG A 163 12.59 24.04 21.18
CA ARG A 163 12.51 25.44 20.73
C ARG A 163 12.06 26.37 21.85
N ALA A 164 11.05 26.00 22.63
CA ALA A 164 10.59 26.79 23.77
C ALA A 164 11.68 26.98 24.84
N CYS A 165 12.51 25.96 25.09
CA CYS A 165 13.61 26.07 26.07
C CYS A 165 14.80 26.92 25.58
N CYS A 166 15.01 27.01 24.27
CA CYS A 166 16.15 27.73 23.68
C CYS A 166 15.77 29.08 23.07
N SER A 167 14.48 29.41 22.96
CA SER A 167 14.02 30.66 22.36
C SER A 167 13.90 31.77 23.39
N ARG A 168 14.44 32.93 23.02
CA ARG A 168 14.30 34.21 23.71
C ARG A 168 12.87 34.73 23.49
N ASP A 169 12.37 35.56 24.41
CA ASP A 169 10.99 36.01 24.57
C ASP A 169 10.18 36.14 23.24
N ASP A 170 9.24 35.23 23.03
CA ASP A 170 8.53 34.96 21.75
C ASP A 170 7.64 36.13 21.27
N ASN A 171 7.38 37.08 22.17
CA ASN A 171 6.59 38.29 21.90
C ASN A 171 7.37 39.38 21.13
N THR A 172 8.69 39.22 20.98
CA THR A 172 9.55 40.22 20.30
C THR A 172 10.05 39.79 18.91
N LEU A 173 9.81 38.54 18.52
CA LEU A 173 10.32 37.96 17.27
C LEU A 173 9.42 38.32 16.07
N GLU A 174 10.03 38.68 14.96
CA GLU A 174 9.33 38.90 13.70
C GLU A 174 8.82 37.57 13.11
N GLN A 175 7.75 37.62 12.30
CA GLN A 175 7.10 36.41 11.79
C GLN A 175 8.05 35.50 10.98
N TRP A 176 8.94 36.08 10.19
CA TRP A 176 9.90 35.30 9.39
C TRP A 176 10.94 34.57 10.26
N GLU A 177 11.26 35.08 11.45
CA GLU A 177 12.16 34.41 12.41
C GLU A 177 11.47 33.20 13.04
N LYS A 178 10.17 33.32 13.33
CA LYS A 178 9.34 32.20 13.80
C LYS A 178 9.27 31.10 12.75
N ASP A 179 9.02 31.48 11.49
CA ASP A 179 8.90 30.54 10.38
C ASP A 179 10.24 29.88 10.03
N ARG A 180 11.37 30.58 10.18
CA ARG A 180 12.71 30.02 9.95
C ARG A 180 13.01 28.80 10.82
N ASN A 181 12.46 28.76 12.03
CA ASN A 181 12.67 27.69 13.02
C ASN A 181 11.74 26.48 12.82
N LEU A 182 10.88 26.45 11.80
CA LEU A 182 10.06 25.29 11.43
C LEU A 182 10.84 24.30 10.54
N TYR A 183 10.33 23.08 10.37
CA TYR A 183 10.93 22.09 9.48
C TYR A 183 10.63 22.41 8.02
N ASP A 184 11.58 22.15 7.12
CA ASP A 184 11.35 22.27 5.69
C ASP A 184 10.57 21.06 5.16
N LEU A 185 9.53 21.32 4.35
CA LEU A 185 8.73 20.28 3.72
C LEU A 185 9.37 19.89 2.38
N ASN A 186 10.22 18.85 2.41
CA ASN A 186 10.89 18.31 1.21
C ASN A 186 10.05 17.21 0.54
N SER A 187 10.32 16.91 -0.74
CA SER A 187 9.66 15.81 -1.48
C SER A 187 9.71 14.47 -0.73
N ILE A 188 10.82 14.22 -0.03
CA ILE A 188 11.02 13.06 0.85
C ILE A 188 9.89 12.88 1.88
N VAL A 189 9.49 13.97 2.54
CA VAL A 189 8.46 13.90 3.59
C VAL A 189 7.14 13.47 2.95
N LEU A 190 6.81 14.00 1.77
CA LEU A 190 5.62 13.61 1.03
C LEU A 190 5.67 12.14 0.58
N ILE A 191 6.83 11.65 0.14
CA ILE A 191 7.04 10.23 -0.19
C ILE A 191 6.76 9.35 1.03
N ASP A 192 7.23 9.73 2.22
CA ASP A 192 6.99 8.98 3.45
C ASP A 192 5.50 8.97 3.85
N GLU A 193 4.80 10.10 3.72
CA GLU A 193 3.35 10.14 4.00
C GLU A 193 2.55 9.24 3.05
N TYR A 194 2.84 9.28 1.74
CA TYR A 194 2.21 8.37 0.77
C TYR A 194 2.58 6.91 1.00
N LEU A 195 3.85 6.63 1.33
CA LEU A 195 4.35 5.28 1.58
C LEU A 195 3.56 4.59 2.70
N LYS A 196 3.29 5.28 3.81
CA LYS A 196 2.47 4.73 4.91
C LYS A 196 1.07 4.32 4.44
N LEU A 197 0.42 5.19 3.67
CA LEU A 197 -0.93 4.96 3.15
C LEU A 197 -0.96 3.78 2.16
N VAL A 198 0.04 3.69 1.27
CA VAL A 198 0.11 2.61 0.27
C VAL A 198 0.47 1.26 0.90
N ILE A 199 1.33 1.24 1.93
CA ILE A 199 1.60 0.02 2.71
C ILE A 199 0.34 -0.39 3.50
N GLN A 200 -0.42 0.55 4.06
CA GLN A 200 -1.69 0.25 4.70
C GLN A 200 -2.72 -0.31 3.71
N PHE A 201 -2.81 0.27 2.51
CA PHE A 201 -3.63 -0.25 1.42
C PHE A 201 -3.25 -1.69 1.04
N GLY A 202 -1.95 -2.00 0.98
CA GLY A 202 -1.47 -3.35 0.74
C GLY A 202 -1.86 -4.33 1.85
N PHE A 203 -1.80 -3.94 3.13
CA PHE A 203 -2.28 -4.80 4.22
C PHE A 203 -3.77 -5.11 4.08
N VAL A 204 -4.58 -4.10 3.74
CA VAL A 204 -6.02 -4.27 3.56
C VAL A 204 -6.34 -5.16 2.36
N THR A 205 -5.66 -4.98 1.23
CA THR A 205 -6.01 -5.68 -0.01
C THR A 205 -5.40 -7.07 -0.13
N LEU A 206 -4.11 -7.25 0.21
CA LEU A 206 -3.40 -8.52 0.01
C LEU A 206 -3.84 -9.63 0.97
N PHE A 207 -4.31 -9.26 2.18
CA PHE A 207 -4.59 -10.18 3.29
C PHE A 207 -6.02 -10.09 3.85
N VAL A 208 -6.97 -9.48 3.14
CA VAL A 208 -8.37 -9.39 3.59
C VAL A 208 -9.00 -10.76 3.87
N ALA A 209 -8.61 -11.78 3.09
CA ALA A 209 -9.09 -13.14 3.30
C ALA A 209 -8.65 -13.73 4.66
N ALA A 210 -7.57 -13.22 5.26
CA ALA A 210 -7.09 -13.63 6.58
C ALA A 210 -7.85 -12.90 7.71
N PHE A 211 -8.03 -11.59 7.59
CA PHE A 211 -8.69 -10.76 8.61
C PHE A 211 -9.72 -9.79 8.00
N PRO A 212 -11.01 -10.14 8.00
CA PRO A 212 -12.06 -9.33 7.38
C PRO A 212 -12.27 -7.94 8.02
N LEU A 213 -11.86 -7.74 9.27
CA LEU A 213 -11.98 -6.45 9.96
C LEU A 213 -10.85 -5.46 9.61
N ALA A 214 -9.88 -5.84 8.75
CA ALA A 214 -8.77 -4.96 8.36
C ALA A 214 -9.24 -3.60 7.82
N PRO A 215 -10.24 -3.50 6.93
CA PRO A 215 -10.71 -2.21 6.41
C PRO A 215 -11.26 -1.28 7.51
N LEU A 216 -11.88 -1.83 8.56
CA LEU A 216 -12.39 -1.04 9.68
C LEU A 216 -11.24 -0.44 10.51
N CYS A 217 -10.22 -1.25 10.81
CA CYS A 217 -9.02 -0.78 11.48
C CYS A 217 -8.30 0.31 10.65
N ALA A 218 -8.22 0.12 9.34
CA ALA A 218 -7.65 1.09 8.42
C ALA A 218 -8.45 2.40 8.37
N LEU A 219 -9.78 2.34 8.40
CA LEU A 219 -10.64 3.52 8.42
C LEU A 219 -10.38 4.36 9.69
N ILE A 220 -10.33 3.72 10.86
CA ILE A 220 -10.04 4.41 12.13
C ILE A 220 -8.66 5.06 12.08
N ASN A 221 -7.66 4.34 11.56
CA ASN A 221 -6.32 4.89 11.40
C ASN A 221 -6.31 6.13 10.49
N ASN A 222 -6.95 6.05 9.33
CA ASN A 222 -7.00 7.15 8.36
C ASN A 222 -7.73 8.39 8.91
N LEU A 223 -8.75 8.21 9.75
CA LEU A 223 -9.46 9.33 10.40
C LEU A 223 -8.56 10.07 11.40
N ILE A 224 -7.74 9.33 12.15
CA ILE A 224 -6.77 9.91 13.09
C ILE A 224 -5.64 10.58 12.30
N GLU A 225 -5.06 9.87 11.33
CA GLU A 225 -3.92 10.35 10.54
C GLU A 225 -4.26 11.62 9.76
N LEU A 226 -5.46 11.70 9.16
CA LEU A 226 -5.91 12.92 8.47
C LEU A 226 -5.86 14.17 9.37
N ARG A 227 -6.18 14.02 10.66
CA ARG A 227 -6.15 15.13 11.63
C ARG A 227 -4.73 15.40 12.13
N LEU A 228 -3.94 14.36 12.36
CA LEU A 228 -2.54 14.47 12.78
C LEU A 228 -1.69 15.14 11.69
N ASP A 229 -1.85 14.75 10.43
CA ASP A 229 -1.14 15.32 9.29
C ASP A 229 -1.52 16.78 9.05
N ALA A 230 -2.81 17.12 9.14
CA ALA A 230 -3.26 18.50 9.04
C ALA A 230 -2.64 19.36 10.16
N TRP A 231 -2.64 18.89 11.40
CA TRP A 231 -2.01 19.59 12.52
C TRP A 231 -0.48 19.73 12.34
N LYS A 232 0.18 18.69 11.86
CA LYS A 232 1.63 18.65 11.60
C LYS A 232 2.02 19.67 10.51
N LEU A 233 1.29 19.71 9.40
CA LEU A 233 1.49 20.68 8.32
C LEU A 233 1.25 22.12 8.76
N LEU A 234 0.24 22.37 9.60
CA LEU A 234 -0.10 23.72 10.07
C LEU A 234 0.84 24.26 11.17
N THR A 235 1.45 23.39 11.97
CA THR A 235 2.19 23.83 13.18
C THR A 235 3.67 23.52 13.18
N LYS A 236 4.16 22.58 12.36
CA LYS A 236 5.55 22.08 12.41
C LYS A 236 6.36 22.38 11.16
N TYR A 237 5.72 22.44 10.00
CA TYR A 237 6.38 22.69 8.73
C TYR A 237 6.30 24.14 8.29
N LYS A 238 7.32 24.60 7.57
CA LYS A 238 7.26 25.84 6.80
C LYS A 238 6.26 25.66 5.67
N ARG A 239 5.63 26.77 5.27
CA ARG A 239 4.75 26.79 4.11
C ARG A 239 5.52 26.35 2.86
N PRO A 240 5.13 25.25 2.20
CA PRO A 240 5.79 24.80 0.98
C PRO A 240 5.49 25.73 -0.19
N LEU A 241 6.38 25.72 -1.18
CA LEU A 241 6.11 26.35 -2.46
C LEU A 241 5.04 25.53 -3.20
N PRO A 242 3.97 26.15 -3.72
CA PRO A 242 2.92 25.42 -4.40
C PRO A 242 3.41 24.90 -5.76
N PHE A 243 3.46 23.58 -5.91
CA PHE A 243 3.70 22.91 -7.19
C PHE A 243 2.38 22.41 -7.77
N LYS A 244 2.25 22.48 -9.10
CA LYS A 244 1.10 21.90 -9.81
C LYS A 244 1.48 20.48 -10.25
N ALA A 245 0.70 19.51 -9.80
CA ALA A 245 0.77 18.12 -10.24
C ALA A 245 -0.57 17.73 -10.88
N SER A 246 -0.53 16.96 -11.98
CA SER A 246 -1.72 16.46 -12.66
C SER A 246 -2.32 15.23 -11.98
N ASP A 247 -1.48 14.46 -11.30
CA ASP A 247 -1.78 13.17 -10.69
C ASP A 247 -0.93 12.96 -9.43
N ILE A 248 -1.13 11.82 -8.77
CA ILE A 248 -0.31 11.39 -7.62
C ILE A 248 1.06 10.81 -8.04
N GLY A 249 1.36 10.75 -9.34
CA GLY A 249 2.59 10.18 -9.89
C GLY A 249 2.65 8.65 -9.85
N ILE A 250 3.86 8.13 -9.63
CA ILE A 250 4.21 6.70 -9.65
C ILE A 250 3.40 5.83 -8.69
N TRP A 251 2.79 6.44 -7.66
CA TRP A 251 1.94 5.73 -6.70
C TRP A 251 0.72 5.06 -7.34
N ASN A 252 0.18 5.63 -8.44
CA ASN A 252 -0.91 4.99 -9.18
C ASN A 252 -0.50 3.61 -9.73
N ASP A 253 0.68 3.54 -10.35
CA ASP A 253 1.21 2.29 -10.90
C ASP A 253 1.51 1.27 -9.80
N ILE A 254 2.04 1.73 -8.66
CA ILE A 254 2.27 0.89 -7.48
C ILE A 254 0.95 0.32 -6.94
N ILE A 255 -0.07 1.15 -6.76
CA ILE A 255 -1.39 0.72 -6.26
C ILE A 255 -2.05 -0.27 -7.23
N ALA A 256 -1.94 -0.05 -8.53
CA ALA A 256 -2.42 -0.96 -9.56
C ALA A 256 -1.70 -2.32 -9.49
N ALA A 257 -0.37 -2.32 -9.40
CA ALA A 257 0.42 -3.54 -9.25
C ALA A 257 0.05 -4.33 -7.98
N VAL A 258 -0.14 -3.64 -6.85
CA VAL A 258 -0.58 -4.27 -5.59
C VAL A 258 -1.97 -4.87 -5.73
N SER A 259 -2.89 -4.20 -6.42
CA SER A 259 -4.25 -4.68 -6.63
C SER A 259 -4.29 -5.94 -7.50
N HIS A 260 -3.46 -6.03 -8.55
CA HIS A 260 -3.29 -7.26 -9.31
C HIS A 260 -2.68 -8.38 -8.47
N LEU A 261 -1.67 -8.07 -7.65
CA LEU A 261 -1.07 -9.04 -6.73
C LEU A 261 -2.08 -9.53 -5.67
N ALA A 262 -2.95 -8.66 -5.18
CA ALA A 262 -3.97 -8.96 -4.18
C ALA A 262 -4.97 -10.03 -4.63
N VAL A 263 -5.32 -10.07 -5.91
CA VAL A 263 -6.18 -11.14 -6.45
C VAL A 263 -5.50 -12.50 -6.29
N LEU A 264 -4.22 -12.58 -6.68
CA LEU A 264 -3.44 -13.81 -6.59
C LEU A 264 -3.19 -14.23 -5.14
N THR A 265 -2.84 -13.29 -4.25
CA THR A 265 -2.54 -13.61 -2.85
C THR A 265 -3.78 -14.08 -2.09
N ASN A 266 -4.93 -13.42 -2.26
CA ASN A 266 -6.16 -13.86 -1.60
C ASN A 266 -6.61 -15.24 -2.10
N ALA A 267 -6.50 -15.51 -3.42
CA ALA A 267 -6.78 -16.83 -3.98
C ALA A 267 -5.89 -17.91 -3.35
N ALA A 268 -4.59 -17.63 -3.24
CA ALA A 268 -3.61 -18.53 -2.66
C ALA A 268 -3.83 -18.75 -1.15
N ILE A 269 -4.17 -17.71 -0.38
CA ILE A 269 -4.49 -17.81 1.05
C ILE A 269 -5.71 -18.73 1.26
N ILE A 270 -6.76 -18.55 0.47
CA ILE A 270 -7.98 -19.38 0.57
C ILE A 270 -7.68 -20.83 0.16
N ALA A 271 -6.84 -21.04 -0.86
CA ALA A 271 -6.52 -22.39 -1.33
C ALA A 271 -5.60 -23.15 -0.37
N TRP A 272 -4.55 -22.49 0.15
CA TRP A 272 -3.46 -23.16 0.85
C TRP A 272 -3.48 -23.02 2.36
N THR A 273 -3.83 -21.84 2.88
CA THR A 273 -3.80 -21.55 4.32
C THR A 273 -5.16 -21.86 4.99
N SER A 274 -6.27 -21.74 4.25
CA SER A 274 -7.62 -22.01 4.76
C SER A 274 -8.04 -23.47 4.60
N GLU A 275 -8.90 -23.93 5.51
CA GLU A 275 -9.55 -25.25 5.48
C GLU A 275 -10.68 -25.37 4.45
N PHE A 276 -10.93 -24.33 3.65
CA PHE A 276 -12.06 -24.31 2.72
C PHE A 276 -12.00 -25.43 1.68
N ILE A 277 -10.88 -25.55 0.95
CA ILE A 277 -10.73 -26.53 -0.13
C ILE A 277 -10.74 -27.98 0.38
N PRO A 278 -9.99 -28.36 1.44
CA PRO A 278 -10.04 -29.72 1.98
C PRO A 278 -11.42 -30.12 2.53
N LYS A 279 -12.16 -29.19 3.15
CA LYS A 279 -13.54 -29.45 3.59
C LYS A 279 -14.48 -29.66 2.40
N MET A 280 -14.30 -28.89 1.33
CA MET A 280 -15.10 -29.04 0.11
C MET A 280 -14.80 -30.35 -0.63
N SER A 281 -13.52 -30.75 -0.70
CA SER A 281 -13.13 -32.02 -1.31
C SER A 281 -13.64 -33.22 -0.51
N TYR A 282 -13.59 -33.18 0.83
CA TYR A 282 -14.17 -34.22 1.68
C TYR A 282 -15.67 -34.41 1.43
N ARG A 283 -16.42 -33.31 1.33
CA ARG A 283 -17.86 -33.34 1.00
C ARG A 283 -18.15 -33.95 -0.36
N THR A 284 -17.27 -33.75 -1.33
CA THR A 284 -17.48 -34.22 -2.71
C THR A 284 -17.03 -35.66 -2.90
N LEU A 285 -15.93 -36.06 -2.26
CA LEU A 285 -15.28 -37.36 -2.49
C LEU A 285 -15.72 -38.44 -1.50
N GLN A 286 -16.05 -38.09 -0.26
CA GLN A 286 -16.24 -39.06 0.82
C GLN A 286 -17.65 -39.04 1.42
N SER A 287 -18.24 -37.85 1.65
CA SER A 287 -19.54 -37.73 2.32
C SER A 287 -20.69 -37.80 1.30
N THR A 288 -21.61 -38.75 1.45
CA THR A 288 -22.88 -38.78 0.70
C THR A 288 -23.90 -37.78 1.28
N GLY A 289 -23.47 -36.57 1.64
CA GLY A 289 -24.31 -35.55 2.30
C GLY A 289 -23.57 -34.26 2.69
N ILE A 290 -24.30 -33.33 3.33
CA ILE A 290 -23.81 -32.00 3.74
C ILE A 290 -22.92 -32.07 5.01
N SER A 291 -23.01 -33.17 5.77
CA SER A 291 -22.36 -33.30 7.08
C SER A 291 -20.84 -33.51 6.97
N LEU A 292 -20.08 -32.89 7.89
CA LEU A 292 -18.62 -33.03 8.03
C LEU A 292 -18.23 -34.03 9.13
N VAL A 293 -19.14 -34.93 9.52
CA VAL A 293 -18.85 -35.94 10.53
C VAL A 293 -17.73 -36.84 9.99
N GLY A 294 -16.67 -37.02 10.77
CA GLY A 294 -15.49 -37.79 10.37
C GLY A 294 -14.39 -37.00 9.65
N TYR A 295 -14.56 -35.71 9.35
CA TYR A 295 -13.55 -34.90 8.63
C TYR A 295 -12.18 -34.93 9.31
N VAL A 296 -12.12 -34.71 10.62
CA VAL A 296 -10.84 -34.71 11.37
C VAL A 296 -10.14 -36.08 11.26
N ASN A 297 -10.90 -37.18 11.31
CA ASN A 297 -10.35 -38.52 11.17
C ASN A 297 -9.86 -38.81 9.74
N TRP A 298 -10.44 -38.14 8.73
CA TRP A 298 -10.03 -38.25 7.32
C TRP A 298 -8.79 -37.39 7.01
N THR A 299 -8.63 -36.23 7.66
CA THR A 299 -7.48 -35.35 7.46
C THR A 299 -6.18 -35.81 8.13
N LEU A 300 -6.27 -36.72 9.09
CA LEU A 300 -5.14 -37.18 9.88
C LEU A 300 -4.60 -38.50 9.34
N SER A 301 -3.31 -38.57 9.05
CA SER A 301 -2.59 -39.80 8.72
C SER A 301 -2.09 -40.50 9.98
N TYR A 302 -2.08 -41.83 9.95
CA TYR A 302 -1.57 -42.67 11.03
C TYR A 302 -0.05 -42.87 10.87
N PHE A 303 0.67 -42.84 11.99
CA PHE A 303 2.10 -43.11 12.06
C PHE A 303 2.39 -44.12 13.20
N PRO A 304 2.90 -45.32 12.91
CA PRO A 304 3.26 -46.31 13.92
C PRO A 304 4.51 -45.89 14.71
N ILE A 305 4.51 -46.09 16.03
CA ILE A 305 5.61 -45.67 16.91
C ILE A 305 6.84 -46.60 16.77
N SER A 306 6.65 -47.82 16.27
CA SER A 306 7.74 -48.77 15.98
C SER A 306 8.85 -48.17 15.11
N ASP A 307 8.46 -47.33 14.15
CA ASP A 307 9.36 -46.75 13.16
C ASP A 307 10.19 -45.60 13.76
N TYR A 308 9.74 -45.08 14.90
CA TYR A 308 10.46 -44.09 15.69
C TYR A 308 11.52 -44.74 16.59
N ASN A 309 11.26 -45.96 17.06
CA ASN A 309 12.22 -46.74 17.84
C ASN A 309 13.42 -47.18 16.99
N ALA A 310 13.19 -47.47 15.70
CA ALA A 310 14.23 -47.81 14.73
C ALA A 310 15.22 -46.66 14.49
N THR A 311 14.79 -45.39 14.64
CA THR A 311 15.64 -44.21 14.45
C THR A 311 16.25 -43.67 15.75
N GLY A 312 15.84 -44.19 16.91
CA GLY A 312 16.43 -43.87 18.21
C GLY A 312 16.09 -42.48 18.77
N LEU A 313 15.08 -41.79 18.22
CA LEU A 313 14.79 -40.39 18.55
C LEU A 313 13.60 -40.19 19.50
N MET A 314 13.01 -41.29 19.98
CA MET A 314 11.69 -41.29 20.65
C MET A 314 11.59 -40.20 21.73
N PRO A 315 10.56 -39.32 21.68
CA PRO A 315 10.36 -38.33 22.74
C PRO A 315 10.08 -39.03 24.07
N SER A 316 10.69 -38.53 25.14
CA SER A 316 10.60 -39.09 26.50
C SER A 316 9.18 -39.12 27.09
N ASP A 317 8.26 -38.33 26.52
CA ASP A 317 6.90 -38.11 27.04
C ASP A 317 5.85 -39.05 26.45
N VAL A 318 6.23 -39.99 25.58
CA VAL A 318 5.27 -40.90 24.92
C VAL A 318 4.95 -42.08 25.86
N PRO A 319 3.67 -42.30 26.23
CA PRO A 319 3.26 -43.45 27.03
C PRO A 319 3.59 -44.77 26.33
N SER A 320 4.07 -45.76 27.08
CA SER A 320 4.52 -47.06 26.56
C SER A 320 3.41 -47.87 25.84
N ASP A 321 2.14 -47.58 26.15
CA ASP A 321 0.97 -48.29 25.61
C ASP A 321 0.48 -47.75 24.25
N LEU A 322 1.09 -46.69 23.73
CA LEU A 322 0.65 -46.06 22.48
C LEU A 322 1.22 -46.80 21.25
N THR A 323 0.35 -47.25 20.34
CA THR A 323 0.75 -48.01 19.15
C THR A 323 0.97 -47.14 17.91
N TYR A 324 0.18 -46.08 17.76
CA TYR A 324 0.28 -45.13 16.66
C TYR A 324 0.01 -43.70 17.13
N CYS A 325 0.64 -42.72 16.47
CA CYS A 325 0.29 -41.30 16.58
C CYS A 325 -0.36 -40.82 15.28
N ARG A 326 -0.97 -39.64 15.33
CA ARG A 326 -1.63 -39.03 14.17
C ARG A 326 -1.01 -37.68 13.88
N TYR A 327 -0.80 -37.40 12.61
CA TYR A 327 -0.29 -36.10 12.15
C TYR A 327 -1.08 -35.64 10.93
N ARG A 328 -0.97 -34.35 10.65
CA ARG A 328 -1.75 -33.67 9.62
C ARG A 328 -1.03 -33.72 8.27
N ASP A 329 -1.24 -34.79 7.52
CA ASP A 329 -0.82 -34.92 6.12
C ASP A 329 -1.64 -36.02 5.43
N PHE A 330 -1.65 -36.05 4.10
CA PHE A 330 -2.34 -37.08 3.31
C PHE A 330 -1.35 -38.15 2.84
N ARG A 331 -0.79 -38.91 3.78
CA ARG A 331 0.20 -39.98 3.53
C ARG A 331 -0.34 -41.36 3.87
N GLU A 332 0.23 -42.36 3.22
CA GLU A 332 -0.05 -43.76 3.49
C GLU A 332 0.49 -44.17 4.87
N SER A 333 -0.26 -45.02 5.58
CA SER A 333 0.08 -45.44 6.95
C SER A 333 0.92 -46.72 7.02
N ILE A 334 1.15 -47.40 5.88
CA ILE A 334 1.79 -48.72 5.82
C ILE A 334 2.88 -48.68 4.75
N GLY A 335 4.14 -48.69 5.17
CA GLY A 335 5.29 -48.87 4.28
C GLY A 335 6.52 -48.03 4.66
N PRO A 336 7.72 -48.43 4.20
CA PRO A 336 8.98 -47.77 4.58
C PRO A 336 9.14 -46.34 4.03
N TYR A 337 8.32 -45.92 3.05
CA TYR A 337 8.51 -44.66 2.31
C TYR A 337 7.40 -43.61 2.50
N TYR A 338 6.41 -43.83 3.38
CA TYR A 338 5.35 -42.86 3.73
C TYR A 338 4.90 -41.95 2.58
N SER A 339 4.51 -42.56 1.46
CA SER A 339 4.28 -41.87 0.20
C SER A 339 2.98 -41.03 0.23
N HIS A 340 2.88 -40.02 -0.63
CA HIS A 340 1.67 -39.21 -0.75
C HIS A 340 0.54 -40.00 -1.40
N THR A 341 -0.62 -40.01 -0.75
CA THR A 341 -1.83 -40.70 -1.24
C THR A 341 -2.43 -40.02 -2.48
N THR A 342 -3.31 -40.72 -3.19
CA THR A 342 -4.11 -40.13 -4.29
C THR A 342 -4.99 -38.96 -3.81
N VAL A 343 -5.44 -38.99 -2.56
CA VAL A 343 -6.20 -37.91 -1.92
C VAL A 343 -5.38 -36.62 -1.86
N TYR A 344 -4.09 -36.70 -1.52
CA TYR A 344 -3.19 -35.54 -1.52
C TYR A 344 -3.18 -34.82 -2.87
N TRP A 345 -3.04 -35.59 -3.96
CA TRP A 345 -2.98 -35.06 -5.32
C TRP A 345 -4.32 -34.49 -5.77
N ASN A 346 -5.44 -35.14 -5.43
CA ASN A 346 -6.77 -34.62 -5.74
C ASN A 346 -7.05 -33.28 -5.03
N VAL A 347 -6.69 -33.17 -3.74
CA VAL A 347 -6.82 -31.91 -2.98
C VAL A 347 -5.90 -30.83 -3.54
N THR A 348 -4.66 -31.18 -3.89
CA THR A 348 -3.70 -30.25 -4.49
C THR A 348 -4.16 -29.76 -5.86
N ALA A 349 -4.69 -30.65 -6.71
CA ALA A 349 -5.28 -30.28 -7.99
C ALA A 349 -6.50 -29.36 -7.81
N ALA A 350 -7.37 -29.65 -6.85
CA ALA A 350 -8.52 -28.79 -6.53
C ALA A 350 -8.08 -27.40 -6.06
N ARG A 351 -7.00 -27.30 -5.28
CA ARG A 351 -6.43 -26.01 -4.85
C ARG A 351 -5.89 -25.19 -6.03
N LEU A 352 -5.14 -25.81 -6.94
CA LEU A 352 -4.62 -25.13 -8.13
C LEU A 352 -5.75 -24.72 -9.08
N ALA A 353 -6.74 -25.60 -9.31
CA ALA A 353 -7.91 -25.30 -10.10
C ALA A 353 -8.71 -24.12 -9.52
N PHE A 354 -8.89 -24.09 -8.19
CA PHE A 354 -9.54 -22.97 -7.51
C PHE A 354 -8.80 -21.64 -7.73
N ILE A 355 -7.48 -21.61 -7.61
CA ILE A 355 -6.69 -20.38 -7.83
C ILE A 355 -6.89 -19.87 -9.26
N LEU A 356 -6.82 -20.75 -10.25
CA LEU A 356 -7.01 -20.38 -11.66
C LEU A 356 -8.42 -19.84 -11.91
N VAL A 357 -9.46 -20.54 -11.44
CA VAL A 357 -10.86 -20.11 -11.63
C VAL A 357 -11.13 -18.80 -10.91
N PHE A 358 -10.67 -18.66 -9.67
CA PHE A 358 -10.85 -17.45 -8.87
C PHE A 358 -10.15 -16.25 -9.53
N GLN A 359 -8.90 -16.42 -9.97
CA GLN A 359 -8.15 -15.36 -10.63
C GLN A 359 -8.85 -14.90 -11.91
N GLN A 360 -9.24 -15.83 -12.78
CA GLN A 360 -9.91 -15.47 -14.04
C GLN A 360 -11.27 -14.81 -13.81
N LEU A 361 -12.05 -15.30 -12.84
CA LEU A 361 -13.34 -14.72 -12.50
C LEU A 361 -13.20 -13.28 -12.00
N VAL A 362 -12.31 -13.04 -11.03
CA VAL A 362 -12.11 -11.71 -10.46
C VAL A 362 -11.54 -10.75 -11.51
N SER A 363 -10.53 -11.17 -12.28
CA SER A 363 -9.98 -10.36 -13.37
C SER A 363 -11.04 -10.02 -14.42
N PHE A 364 -11.91 -10.97 -14.79
CA PHE A 364 -13.02 -10.71 -15.70
C PHE A 364 -14.02 -9.68 -15.14
N ILE A 365 -14.38 -9.81 -13.86
CA ILE A 365 -15.28 -8.85 -13.20
C ILE A 365 -14.64 -7.45 -13.13
N THR A 366 -13.36 -7.36 -12.80
CA THR A 366 -12.64 -6.07 -12.77
C THR A 366 -12.60 -5.42 -14.15
N TYR A 367 -12.31 -6.20 -15.20
CA TYR A 367 -12.35 -5.71 -16.59
C TYR A 367 -13.76 -5.24 -16.99
N LEU A 368 -14.80 -5.96 -16.57
CA LEU A 368 -16.18 -5.56 -16.81
C LEU A 368 -16.52 -4.24 -16.10
N ILE A 369 -16.08 -4.06 -14.85
CA ILE A 369 -16.26 -2.81 -14.09
C ILE A 369 -15.53 -1.65 -14.77
N GLU A 370 -14.32 -1.88 -15.25
CA GLU A 370 -13.54 -0.90 -16.02
C GLU A 370 -14.27 -0.51 -17.32
N CYS A 371 -14.83 -1.47 -18.04
CA CYS A 371 -15.62 -1.19 -19.24
C CYS A 371 -16.93 -0.43 -18.94
N LEU A 372 -17.55 -0.67 -17.78
CA LEU A 372 -18.78 0.02 -17.38
C LEU A 372 -18.53 1.44 -16.85
N THR A 373 -17.34 1.70 -16.29
CA THR A 373 -17.00 2.96 -15.64
C THR A 373 -16.25 3.85 -16.61
N SER A 374 -16.79 5.04 -16.92
CA SER A 374 -16.06 6.02 -17.74
C SER A 374 -15.08 6.80 -16.86
N ASP A 375 -13.79 6.81 -17.23
CA ASP A 375 -12.70 7.49 -16.49
C ASP A 375 -13.00 8.94 -16.13
N VAL A 376 -13.61 9.68 -17.05
CA VAL A 376 -13.99 11.09 -16.82
C VAL A 376 -15.50 11.21 -16.61
N PRO A 377 -15.95 11.82 -15.50
CA PRO A 377 -17.36 12.09 -15.25
C PRO A 377 -18.02 12.92 -16.37
N LYS A 378 -19.29 12.62 -16.67
CA LYS A 378 -20.04 13.30 -17.75
C LYS A 378 -20.13 14.82 -17.55
N HIS A 379 -20.21 15.30 -16.31
CA HIS A 379 -20.30 16.73 -16.02
C HIS A 379 -19.00 17.48 -16.36
N ILE A 380 -17.83 16.89 -16.05
CA ILE A 380 -16.53 17.44 -16.42
C ILE A 380 -16.33 17.42 -17.94
N LYS A 381 -16.70 16.34 -18.63
CA LYS A 381 -16.65 16.30 -20.10
C LYS A 381 -17.46 17.44 -20.74
N LYS A 382 -18.66 17.72 -20.21
CA LYS A 382 -19.49 18.84 -20.66
C LYS A 382 -18.85 20.19 -20.34
N LYS A 383 -18.27 20.35 -19.15
CA LYS A 383 -17.57 21.59 -18.75
C LYS A 383 -16.37 21.88 -19.65
N ILE A 384 -15.52 20.88 -19.91
CA ILE A 384 -14.38 21.00 -20.83
C ILE A 384 -14.85 21.35 -22.24
N ALA A 385 -15.92 20.70 -22.73
CA ALA A 385 -16.48 21.00 -24.05
C ALA A 385 -17.05 22.43 -24.11
N HIS A 386 -17.68 22.90 -23.03
CA HIS A 386 -18.22 24.24 -22.92
C HIS A 386 -17.14 25.32 -22.87
N GLU A 387 -16.09 25.12 -22.07
CA GLU A 387 -14.93 26.03 -22.01
C GLU A 387 -14.22 26.11 -23.36
N ARG A 388 -14.00 24.98 -24.04
CA ARG A 388 -13.45 24.95 -25.41
C ARG A 388 -14.33 25.70 -26.41
N TYR A 389 -15.65 25.54 -26.32
CA TYR A 389 -16.59 26.27 -27.17
C TYR A 389 -16.51 27.78 -26.94
N ILE A 390 -16.43 28.23 -25.68
CA ILE A 390 -16.27 29.65 -25.34
C ILE A 390 -14.94 30.19 -25.90
N GLU A 391 -13.84 29.46 -25.73
CA GLU A 391 -12.53 29.86 -26.27
C GLU A 391 -12.52 29.96 -27.80
N GLU A 392 -13.17 29.01 -28.49
CA GLU A 392 -13.33 29.06 -29.94
C GLU A 392 -14.19 30.24 -30.38
N HIS A 393 -15.31 30.49 -29.69
CA HIS A 393 -16.19 31.61 -29.99
C HIS A 393 -15.49 32.96 -29.78
N ALA A 394 -14.75 33.12 -28.68
CA ALA A 394 -13.96 34.31 -28.39
C ALA A 394 -12.84 34.56 -29.43
N ARG A 395 -12.19 33.49 -29.90
CA ARG A 395 -11.20 33.59 -30.99
C ARG A 395 -11.83 34.00 -32.31
N TRP A 396 -13.01 33.46 -32.64
CA TRP A 396 -13.75 33.81 -33.86
C TRP A 396 -14.23 35.26 -33.85
N THR A 397 -14.82 35.73 -32.74
CA THR A 397 -15.25 37.11 -32.63
C THR A 397 -14.07 38.06 -32.74
N SER A 398 -12.96 37.80 -32.04
CA SER A 398 -11.73 38.61 -32.11
C SER A 398 -11.17 38.75 -33.53
N LYS A 399 -11.10 37.64 -34.30
CA LYS A 399 -10.70 37.68 -35.71
C LYS A 399 -11.63 38.52 -36.57
N LYS A 400 -12.95 38.38 -36.37
CA LYS A 400 -13.95 39.16 -37.11
C LYS A 400 -13.83 40.65 -36.80
N THR A 401 -13.55 41.03 -35.55
CA THR A 401 -13.28 42.43 -35.20
C THR A 401 -12.00 42.95 -35.88
N GLU A 402 -10.93 42.15 -35.93
CA GLU A 402 -9.69 42.54 -36.62
C GLU A 402 -9.90 42.72 -38.13
N GLU A 403 -10.63 41.81 -38.79
CA GLU A 403 -10.97 41.91 -40.22
C GLU A 403 -11.84 43.13 -40.50
N ASN A 404 -12.85 43.39 -39.66
CA ASN A 404 -13.69 44.56 -39.77
C ASN A 404 -12.86 45.85 -39.63
N PHE A 405 -11.97 45.92 -38.64
CA PHE A 405 -11.06 47.05 -38.46
C PHE A 405 -10.15 47.24 -39.69
N ARG A 406 -9.58 46.16 -40.22
CA ARG A 406 -8.74 46.18 -41.42
C ARG A 406 -9.51 46.69 -42.65
N ASN A 407 -10.78 46.30 -42.79
CA ASN A 407 -11.64 46.78 -43.88
C ASN A 407 -11.98 48.27 -43.72
N VAL A 408 -12.26 48.75 -42.51
CA VAL A 408 -12.49 50.19 -42.25
C VAL A 408 -11.24 51.01 -42.59
N VAL A 409 -10.05 50.55 -42.23
CA VAL A 409 -8.77 51.21 -42.57
C VAL A 409 -8.49 51.22 -44.07
N ARG A 410 -8.89 50.18 -44.80
CA ARG A 410 -8.79 50.18 -46.28
C ARG A 410 -9.73 51.23 -46.88
N ILE A 411 -11.00 51.21 -46.47
CA ILE A 411 -12.01 52.16 -46.96
C ILE A 411 -11.58 53.61 -46.68
N SER A 412 -11.02 53.89 -45.50
CA SER A 412 -10.56 55.24 -45.16
C SER A 412 -9.35 55.71 -45.97
N ARG A 413 -8.46 54.80 -46.40
CA ARG A 413 -7.37 55.12 -47.35
C ARG A 413 -7.85 55.36 -48.77
N ASP A 414 -8.94 54.72 -49.17
CA ASP A 414 -9.49 54.84 -50.52
C ASP A 414 -10.39 56.08 -50.68
N ILE A 415 -10.59 56.89 -49.63
CA ILE A 415 -11.26 58.20 -49.72
C ILE A 415 -10.28 59.20 -50.38
N PRO A 416 -10.61 59.77 -51.56
CA PRO A 416 -9.73 60.73 -52.23
C PRO A 416 -9.59 62.03 -51.43
N ASP A 417 -8.36 62.56 -51.32
CA ASP A 417 -7.96 63.80 -50.62
C ASP A 417 -8.80 65.04 -50.99
N ASN A 418 -9.54 64.99 -52.09
CA ASN A 418 -10.41 66.06 -52.56
C ASN A 418 -11.70 66.23 -51.74
N MET A 419 -12.05 65.33 -50.82
CA MET A 419 -13.14 65.54 -49.85
C MET A 419 -12.70 66.18 -48.53
N GLN A 420 -11.42 66.07 -48.15
CA GLN A 420 -10.91 66.73 -46.92
C GLN A 420 -10.83 68.26 -47.06
N ARG A 421 -10.75 68.80 -48.29
CA ARG A 421 -10.71 70.25 -48.52
C ARG A 421 -12.05 70.98 -48.37
N LYS A 422 -13.19 70.29 -48.19
CA LYS A 422 -14.50 70.97 -48.15
C LYS A 422 -15.00 71.35 -46.75
N TYR A 423 -14.29 70.97 -45.69
CA TYR A 423 -14.60 71.32 -44.29
C TYR A 423 -13.38 71.81 -43.50
N GLY A 424 -12.37 72.36 -44.17
CA GLY A 424 -11.24 73.03 -43.53
C GLY A 424 -11.35 74.55 -43.69
N ASN A 425 -12.27 75.17 -42.95
CA ASN A 425 -12.25 76.60 -42.61
C ASN A 425 -13.29 76.87 -41.51
N SER A 426 -12.98 76.47 -40.28
CA SER A 426 -13.36 77.27 -39.12
C SER A 426 -12.20 77.23 -38.14
N GLU A 427 -11.64 78.40 -37.88
CA GLU A 427 -10.64 78.65 -36.85
C GLU A 427 -11.08 78.05 -35.51
N TYR A 428 -10.20 77.26 -34.88
CA TYR A 428 -10.08 77.26 -33.43
C TYR A 428 -8.68 76.83 -33.00
N SER A 429 -8.20 77.52 -31.98
CA SER A 429 -6.82 77.69 -31.54
C SER A 429 -6.21 76.46 -30.82
N ASP A 430 -4.87 76.43 -30.84
CA ASP A 430 -3.90 75.80 -29.91
C ASP A 430 -4.35 74.69 -28.96
N GLU A 431 -3.74 73.50 -29.09
CA GLU A 431 -2.98 72.87 -28.00
C GLU A 431 -2.19 71.64 -28.48
N MET A 432 -0.88 71.67 -28.24
CA MET A 432 0.04 70.53 -28.41
C MET A 432 -0.18 69.56 -27.25
N ALA A 433 -0.68 68.35 -27.51
CA ALA A 433 -0.72 67.28 -26.51
C ALA A 433 -0.24 65.92 -27.07
N SER A 434 0.74 65.38 -26.35
CA SER A 434 1.42 64.08 -26.44
C SER A 434 0.45 62.88 -26.27
N PRO A 435 0.78 61.65 -26.73
CA PRO A 435 -0.18 60.57 -26.89
C PRO A 435 -0.46 59.84 -25.58
N ARG A 436 -1.57 60.17 -24.93
CA ARG A 436 -2.29 59.30 -23.97
C ARG A 436 -3.79 59.58 -24.10
N ASP A 437 -4.58 58.54 -23.85
CA ASP A 437 -6.04 58.55 -23.68
C ASP A 437 -6.90 58.41 -24.95
N ILE A 438 -6.97 57.18 -25.47
CA ILE A 438 -8.17 56.70 -26.17
C ILE A 438 -8.99 55.90 -25.16
N ASN A 439 -9.98 56.57 -24.57
CA ASN A 439 -11.08 55.94 -23.83
C ASN A 439 -11.91 55.10 -24.81
N LEU A 440 -11.70 53.78 -24.81
CA LEU A 440 -12.73 52.82 -25.20
C LEU A 440 -13.74 52.76 -24.06
N SER A 441 -14.97 53.22 -24.32
CA SER A 441 -16.11 53.01 -23.42
C SER A 441 -16.38 51.52 -23.29
N ALA A 442 -15.89 50.93 -22.20
CA ALA A 442 -16.37 49.66 -21.67
C ALA A 442 -17.72 49.90 -20.97
N THR A 443 -18.79 49.95 -21.76
CA THR A 443 -20.16 49.90 -21.24
C THR A 443 -20.93 48.89 -22.06
N ASP A 444 -20.61 47.62 -21.78
CA ASP A 444 -21.53 46.47 -21.77
C ASP A 444 -20.77 45.28 -21.18
N ILE A 445 -20.37 45.43 -19.92
CA ILE A 445 -20.04 44.30 -19.04
C ILE A 445 -21.15 44.30 -18.01
N SER A 446 -22.12 43.41 -18.22
CA SER A 446 -23.19 43.17 -17.25
C SER A 446 -22.57 42.79 -15.91
N SER A 447 -22.90 43.57 -14.90
CA SER A 447 -22.51 43.45 -13.50
C SER A 447 -23.15 42.24 -12.79
N ASN A 448 -22.89 41.02 -13.26
CA ASN A 448 -23.39 39.79 -12.61
C ASN A 448 -22.35 38.67 -12.38
N ASP A 449 -21.08 38.87 -12.72
CA ASP A 449 -20.03 37.84 -12.52
C ASP A 449 -19.02 38.20 -11.41
N PHE A 450 -19.52 38.72 -10.28
CA PHE A 450 -18.82 38.65 -9.00
C PHE A 450 -19.45 37.52 -8.18
N VAL A 451 -19.01 36.29 -8.44
CA VAL A 451 -19.22 35.19 -7.48
C VAL A 451 -18.10 35.28 -6.45
N GLU A 452 -18.50 35.60 -5.22
CA GLU A 452 -17.72 35.53 -4.00
C GLU A 452 -16.89 34.25 -3.92
N PHE A 453 -15.57 34.39 -3.85
CA PHE A 453 -14.73 33.42 -3.18
C PHE A 453 -14.83 33.66 -1.67
N SER A 454 -15.76 32.94 -1.04
CA SER A 454 -15.76 32.68 0.40
C SER A 454 -15.93 31.18 0.60
N ILE A 455 -14.87 30.48 0.98
CA ILE A 455 -14.96 29.14 1.56
C ILE A 455 -14.01 29.06 2.76
N LEU A 456 -14.67 28.80 3.90
CA LEU A 456 -14.21 28.24 5.17
C LEU A 456 -13.33 26.99 5.02
#